data_AF-A0A4Q7YD56-F1
#
_entry.id   AF-A0A4Q7YD56-F1
#
_cell.length_a   1.000
_cell.length_b   1.000
_cell.length_c   1.000
_cell.angle_alpha   90.00
_cell.angle_beta   90.00
_cell.angle_gamma   90.00
#
_symmetry.space_group_name_H-M   'P 1'
#
loop_
_entity.id
_entity.type
_entity.pdbx_description
1 polymer ?
#
loop_
_entity_poly.entity_id
_entity_poly.type
_entity_poly.pdbx_seq_one_letter_code
_entity_poly.pdbx_strand_id
1 'polypeptide(L)'
;MFDLNKVTIQHRPKSAHGRFLLIMSVLLPNAMIGQSSGGEVQGTVTDPSGAAVKGAEITIEGTATRETRRLVSNASGFYDVPNLSVGLYR
;
A
#
# COMPACT_ATOMS: atom_id res chain seq x y z
N MET A 1 3.49 -3.97 -74.94
CA MET A 1 4.16 -2.97 -74.08
C MET A 1 3.39 -2.92 -72.76
N PHE A 2 3.82 -3.66 -71.75
CA PHE A 2 3.13 -3.74 -70.45
C PHE A 2 3.51 -2.52 -69.60
N ASP A 3 2.52 -1.77 -69.13
CA ASP A 3 2.70 -0.59 -68.29
C ASP A 3 3.04 -1.02 -66.85
N LEU A 4 4.30 -0.81 -66.45
CA LEU A 4 4.88 -1.24 -65.17
C LEU A 4 4.66 -0.25 -64.02
N ASN A 5 3.81 0.78 -64.18
CA ASN A 5 3.74 1.89 -63.24
C ASN A 5 2.59 1.86 -62.23
N LYS A 6 2.23 0.69 -61.70
CA LYS A 6 1.28 0.58 -60.58
C LYS A 6 1.79 -0.31 -59.45
N VAL A 7 2.91 0.08 -58.85
CA VAL A 7 3.23 -0.35 -57.47
C VAL A 7 2.58 0.65 -56.52
N THR A 8 1.31 0.43 -56.19
CA THR A 8 0.59 1.24 -55.18
C THR A 8 1.11 0.86 -53.79
N ILE A 9 1.91 1.72 -53.17
CA ILE A 9 2.38 1.54 -51.78
C ILE A 9 1.20 1.74 -50.83
N GLN A 10 0.65 0.63 -50.32
CA GLN A 10 -0.38 0.62 -49.28
C GLN A 10 0.26 0.96 -47.92
N HIS A 11 0.08 2.20 -47.45
CA HIS A 11 0.56 2.62 -46.13
C HIS A 11 -0.37 2.01 -45.05
N ARG A 12 0.06 0.92 -44.40
CA ARG A 12 -0.67 0.35 -43.26
C ARG A 12 -0.80 1.42 -42.16
N PRO A 13 -2.01 1.82 -41.72
CA PRO A 13 -2.13 2.75 -40.61
C PRO A 13 -1.59 2.06 -39.35
N LYS A 14 -0.66 2.72 -38.65
CA LYS A 14 -0.11 2.20 -37.38
C LYS A 14 -1.27 2.07 -36.39
N SER A 15 -1.52 0.85 -35.92
CA SER A 15 -2.63 0.52 -35.01
C SER A 15 -2.64 1.44 -33.78
N ALA A 16 -3.70 2.25 -33.64
CA ALA A 16 -3.90 3.16 -32.51
C ALA A 16 -4.12 2.41 -31.17
N HIS A 17 -4.43 1.12 -31.23
CA HIS A 17 -4.67 0.26 -30.06
C HIS A 17 -3.44 0.16 -29.15
N GLY A 18 -2.23 0.16 -29.72
CA GLY A 18 -1.00 0.09 -28.93
C GLY A 18 -0.78 1.36 -28.09
N ARG A 19 -1.13 2.53 -28.64
CA ARG A 19 -1.09 3.81 -27.90
C ARG A 19 -2.15 3.85 -26.79
N PHE A 20 -3.34 3.36 -27.07
CA PHE A 20 -4.41 3.30 -26.09
C PHE A 20 -4.05 2.38 -24.90
N LEU A 21 -3.50 1.19 -25.17
CA LEU A 21 -3.04 0.26 -24.14
C LEU A 21 -1.90 0.84 -23.30
N LEU A 22 -0.97 1.57 -23.93
CA LEU A 22 0.16 2.20 -23.23
C LEU A 22 -0.31 3.38 -22.36
N ILE A 23 -1.26 4.17 -22.83
CA ILE A 23 -1.87 5.27 -22.05
C ILE A 23 -2.65 4.71 -20.86
N MET A 24 -3.44 3.64 -21.05
CA MET A 24 -4.14 2.97 -19.95
C MET A 24 -3.16 2.44 -18.90
N SER A 25 -2.11 1.71 -19.31
CA SER A 25 -1.07 1.20 -18.41
C SER A 25 -0.48 2.26 -17.46
N VAL A 26 -0.29 3.49 -17.94
CA VAL A 26 0.27 4.61 -17.14
C VAL A 26 -0.78 5.27 -16.24
N LEU A 27 -2.06 5.23 -16.60
CA LEU A 27 -3.14 5.92 -15.86
C LEU A 27 -3.75 5.06 -14.73
N LEU A 28 -3.72 3.74 -14.84
CA LEU A 28 -4.28 2.82 -13.82
C LEU A 28 -3.61 2.86 -12.43
N PRO A 29 -2.27 3.03 -12.25
CA PRO A 29 -1.66 2.92 -10.92
C PRO A 29 -1.99 4.09 -9.97
N ASN A 30 -2.47 5.23 -10.49
CA ASN A 30 -2.84 6.39 -9.66
C ASN A 30 -4.11 6.17 -8.82
N ALA A 31 -4.90 5.12 -9.10
CA ALA A 31 -6.12 4.79 -8.36
C ALA A 31 -5.87 3.83 -7.17
N MET A 32 -4.62 3.46 -6.90
CA MET A 32 -4.28 2.55 -5.80
C MET A 32 -4.26 3.27 -4.45
N ILE A 33 -5.42 3.37 -3.81
CA ILE A 33 -5.52 3.72 -2.38
C ILE A 33 -5.12 2.47 -1.58
N GLY A 34 -3.83 2.35 -1.28
CA GLY A 34 -3.28 1.21 -0.53
C GLY A 34 -1.79 1.33 -0.17
N GLN A 35 -1.15 2.47 -0.49
CA GLN A 35 0.23 2.73 -0.08
C GLN A 35 0.24 3.18 1.39
N SER A 36 0.28 2.24 2.33
CA SER A 36 0.72 2.59 3.69
C SER A 36 2.24 2.61 3.71
N SER A 37 2.82 3.77 4.07
CA SER A 37 4.26 3.97 4.21
C SER A 37 4.73 3.87 5.66
N GLY A 38 3.87 3.41 6.57
CA GLY A 38 4.16 3.33 8.00
C GLY A 38 4.47 1.91 8.47
N GLY A 39 5.16 1.81 9.61
CA GLY A 39 5.31 0.57 10.34
C GLY A 39 4.03 0.21 11.12
N GLU A 40 3.99 -1.02 11.64
CA GLU A 40 2.90 -1.55 12.44
C GLU A 40 3.47 -2.21 13.70
N VAL A 41 2.84 -1.95 14.85
CA VAL A 41 3.18 -2.62 16.10
C VAL A 41 1.91 -3.29 16.63
N GLN A 42 1.95 -4.61 16.75
CA GLN A 42 0.84 -5.42 17.25
C GLN A 42 1.35 -6.50 18.21
N GLY A 43 0.46 -6.96 19.08
CA GLY A 43 0.78 -7.97 20.06
C GLY A 43 -0.41 -8.37 20.91
N THR A 44 -0.14 -9.14 21.98
CA THR A 44 -1.15 -9.56 22.94
C THR A 44 -0.65 -9.31 24.35
N VAL A 45 -1.48 -8.72 25.19
CA VAL A 45 -1.21 -8.50 26.61
C VAL A 45 -1.68 -9.72 27.41
N THR A 46 -0.77 -10.36 28.13
CA THR A 46 -1.06 -11.51 29.00
C THR A 46 -0.61 -11.24 30.43
N ASP A 47 -1.27 -11.88 31.40
CA ASP A 47 -0.87 -11.86 32.80
C ASP A 47 0.18 -12.97 33.11
N PRO A 48 0.72 -13.05 34.35
CA PRO A 48 1.71 -14.07 34.71
C PRO A 48 1.21 -15.53 34.65
N SER A 49 -0.11 -15.75 34.60
CA SER A 49 -0.70 -17.07 34.39
C SER A 49 -0.81 -17.44 32.91
N GLY A 50 -0.53 -16.48 32.00
CA GLY A 50 -0.68 -16.62 30.56
C GLY A 50 -2.07 -16.26 30.05
N ALA A 51 -2.97 -15.75 30.89
CA ALA A 51 -4.31 -15.36 30.48
C ALA A 51 -4.30 -13.99 29.78
N ALA A 52 -5.15 -13.82 28.76
CA ALA A 52 -5.27 -12.56 28.03
C ALA A 52 -5.89 -11.46 28.90
N VAL A 53 -5.28 -10.26 28.88
CA VAL A 53 -5.74 -9.10 29.64
C VAL A 53 -6.55 -8.19 28.75
N LYS A 54 -7.86 -8.13 28.97
CA LYS A 54 -8.76 -7.16 28.35
C LYS A 54 -8.66 -5.80 29.04
N GLY A 55 -8.67 -4.72 28.27
CA GLY A 55 -8.77 -3.38 28.85
C GLY A 55 -7.43 -2.80 29.30
N ALA A 56 -6.29 -3.40 28.94
CA ALA A 56 -4.98 -2.88 29.27
C ALA A 56 -4.72 -1.59 28.48
N GLU A 57 -4.37 -0.51 29.17
CA GLU A 57 -3.95 0.74 28.53
C GLU A 57 -2.52 0.57 28.01
N ILE A 58 -2.35 0.76 26.70
CA ILE A 58 -1.06 0.70 26.01
C ILE A 58 -0.75 2.11 25.51
N THR A 59 0.44 2.60 25.84
CA THR A 59 0.97 3.87 25.32
C THR A 59 2.25 3.56 24.55
N ILE A 60 2.28 3.93 23.28
CA ILE A 60 3.47 3.83 22.41
C ILE A 60 4.00 5.24 22.20
N GLU A 61 5.26 5.48 22.56
CA GLU A 61 5.93 6.78 22.45
C GLU A 61 7.12 6.73 21.50
N GLY A 62 7.10 7.57 20.46
CA GLY A 62 8.20 7.75 19.53
C GLY A 62 9.29 8.61 20.12
N THR A 63 10.45 8.00 20.38
CA THR A 63 11.60 8.63 21.06
C THR A 63 12.14 9.84 20.29
N ALA A 64 12.19 9.74 18.96
CA ALA A 64 12.69 10.80 18.08
C ALA A 64 11.55 11.61 17.42
N THR A 65 10.40 10.97 17.18
CA THR A 65 9.28 11.56 16.43
C THR A 65 8.33 12.38 17.30
N ARG A 66 8.38 12.20 18.64
CA ARG A 66 7.40 12.74 19.60
C ARG A 66 5.96 12.32 19.30
N GLU A 67 5.79 11.26 18.52
CA GLU A 67 4.49 10.65 18.26
C GLU A 67 4.04 9.86 19.49
N THR A 68 2.78 9.98 19.90
CA THR A 68 2.22 9.18 20.99
C THR A 68 0.91 8.55 20.53
N ARG A 69 0.82 7.22 20.65
CA ARG A 69 -0.41 6.46 20.39
C ARG A 69 -0.88 5.83 21.68
N ARG A 70 -2.16 5.98 21.99
CA ARG A 70 -2.82 5.33 23.12
C ARG A 70 -3.94 4.44 22.62
N LEU A 71 -3.99 3.23 23.13
CA LEU A 71 -5.01 2.25 22.80
C LEU A 71 -5.26 1.31 23.97
N VAL A 72 -6.32 0.52 23.84
CA VAL A 72 -6.75 -0.42 24.86
C VAL A 72 -6.83 -1.81 24.25
N SER A 73 -6.30 -2.82 24.94
CA SER A 73 -6.37 -4.21 24.47
C SER A 73 -7.81 -4.71 24.39
N ASN A 74 -8.10 -5.54 23.39
CA ASN A 74 -9.42 -6.12 23.20
C ASN A 74 -9.67 -7.34 24.13
N ALA A 75 -10.80 -8.04 23.96
CA ALA A 75 -11.16 -9.19 24.79
C ALA A 75 -10.17 -10.37 24.73
N SER A 76 -9.41 -10.50 23.65
CA SER A 76 -8.35 -11.50 23.48
C SER A 76 -6.99 -10.97 23.94
N GLY A 77 -6.93 -9.79 24.56
CA GLY A 77 -5.69 -9.12 24.94
C GLY A 77 -4.94 -8.52 23.75
N PHE A 78 -5.47 -8.64 22.53
CA PHE A 78 -4.81 -8.19 21.31
C PHE A 78 -4.86 -6.67 21.18
N TYR A 79 -3.79 -6.11 20.62
CA TYR A 79 -3.67 -4.70 20.27
C TYR A 79 -2.94 -4.55 18.93
N ASP A 80 -3.28 -3.51 18.17
CA ASP A 80 -2.72 -3.20 16.86
C ASP A 80 -2.60 -1.68 16.70
N VAL A 81 -1.43 -1.23 16.25
CA VAL A 81 -1.08 0.17 16.00
C VAL A 81 -0.44 0.28 14.61
N PRO A 82 -1.26 0.48 13.57
CA PRO A 82 -0.76 0.65 12.21
C PRO A 82 -0.33 2.09 11.95
N ASN A 83 0.36 2.26 10.82
CA ASN A 83 0.76 3.55 10.25
C ASN A 83 1.62 4.38 11.21
N LEU A 84 2.58 3.73 11.89
CA LEU A 84 3.60 4.41 12.67
C LEU A 84 4.68 4.99 11.75
N SER A 85 5.11 6.21 12.04
CA SER A 85 6.25 6.82 11.35
C SER A 85 7.50 5.98 11.56
N VAL A 86 8.45 5.97 10.62
CA VAL A 86 9.73 5.26 10.83
C VAL A 86 10.46 5.89 12.02
N GLY A 87 10.86 5.07 12.99
CA GLY A 87 11.55 5.55 14.19
C GLY A 87 11.65 4.51 15.31
N LEU A 88 12.23 4.93 16.43
CA LEU A 88 12.33 4.13 17.65
C LEU A 88 11.18 4.46 18.60
N TYR A 89 10.52 3.43 19.12
CA TYR A 89 9.37 3.52 20.01
C TYR A 89 9.59 2.77 21.32
N ARG A 90 8.89 3.18 22.37
CA ARG A 90 8.81 2.50 23.68
C ARG A 90 7.38 2.42 24.16
#